data_AF-A0A382U0Z4-F1
#
_entry.id   AF-A0A382U0Z4-F1
#
_cell.length_a   1.000
_cell.length_b   1.000
_cell.length_c   1.000
_cell.angle_alpha   90.00
_cell.angle_beta   90.00
_cell.angle_gamma   90.00
#
_symmetry.space_group_name_H-M   'P 1'
#
loop_
_entity.id
_entity.type
_entity.pdbx_description
1 polymer ?
#
loop_
_entity_poly.entity_id
_entity_poly.type
_entity_poly.pdbx_seq_one_letter_code
_entity_poly.pdbx_strand_id
1 'polypeptide(L)'
;MKTLLTVLLSTFFAHPACAAEEQGELDGKGLVCRRSDMYFSRPYYFVFENQRVLGPWVTIDIPLRIRKLQESKYQTTVSVAFWLGYTLWRDTLQLESLIDGVSRIRYSCEMMDPRHMEIALQKKSEKLKAH
;
A
#
# COMPACT_ATOMS: atom_id res chain seq x y z
N MET A 1 -0.98 8.42 -69.66
CA MET A 1 0.14 8.72 -68.73
C MET A 1 -0.24 9.91 -67.86
N LYS A 2 0.21 9.90 -66.59
CA LYS A 2 -0.04 10.83 -65.45
C LYS A 2 -1.13 10.38 -64.46
N THR A 3 -0.84 9.34 -63.68
CA THR A 3 -0.41 9.36 -62.25
C THR A 3 -1.46 9.89 -61.26
N LEU A 4 -2.10 8.90 -60.60
CA LEU A 4 -2.82 9.03 -59.33
C LEU A 4 -1.90 9.60 -58.25
N LEU A 5 -2.42 10.50 -57.42
CA LEU A 5 -1.87 10.78 -56.09
C LEU A 5 -3.03 10.97 -55.10
N THR A 6 -3.73 9.88 -54.80
CA THR A 6 -4.63 9.80 -53.65
C THR A 6 -3.77 9.66 -52.40
N VAL A 7 -3.51 10.78 -51.73
CA VAL A 7 -2.86 10.80 -50.43
C VAL A 7 -3.86 10.28 -49.40
N LEU A 8 -3.74 8.99 -49.04
CA LEU A 8 -4.40 8.44 -47.86
C LEU A 8 -3.78 9.09 -46.62
N LEU A 9 -4.48 10.06 -46.04
CA LEU A 9 -4.29 10.44 -44.64
C LEU A 9 -4.84 9.30 -43.77
N SER A 10 -4.01 8.27 -43.51
CA SER A 10 -4.23 7.38 -42.38
C SER A 10 -3.75 8.11 -41.13
N THR A 11 -4.62 8.89 -40.49
CA THR A 11 -4.39 9.35 -39.13
C THR A 11 -4.37 8.10 -38.24
N PHE A 12 -3.16 7.66 -37.89
CA PHE A 12 -2.93 6.70 -36.83
C PHE A 12 -3.52 7.28 -35.55
N PHE A 13 -4.74 6.84 -35.21
CA PHE A 13 -5.26 6.93 -33.85
C PHE A 13 -4.40 5.99 -32.99
N ALA A 14 -3.22 6.46 -32.62
CA ALA A 14 -2.52 5.97 -31.45
C ALA A 14 -3.44 6.29 -30.27
N HIS A 15 -4.29 5.33 -29.91
CA HIS A 15 -4.91 5.34 -28.61
C HIS A 15 -3.75 5.45 -27.62
N PRO A 16 -3.67 6.49 -26.77
CA PRO A 16 -2.76 6.39 -25.65
C PRO A 16 -3.24 5.17 -24.89
N ALA A 17 -2.45 4.10 -24.91
CA ALA A 17 -2.61 3.02 -23.98
C ALA A 17 -2.34 3.64 -22.60
N CYS A 18 -3.35 4.30 -22.03
CA CYS A 18 -3.40 4.59 -20.62
C CYS A 18 -3.17 3.24 -19.97
N ALA A 19 -1.99 3.11 -19.35
CA ALA A 19 -1.62 1.96 -18.56
C ALA A 19 -2.85 1.50 -17.79
N ALA A 20 -3.26 0.26 -18.01
CA ALA A 20 -4.35 -0.33 -17.26
C ALA A 20 -4.05 -0.05 -15.78
N GLU A 21 -4.88 0.78 -15.16
CA GLU A 21 -4.77 1.08 -13.75
C GLU A 21 -4.84 -0.28 -13.05
N GLU A 22 -3.73 -0.73 -12.43
CA GLU A 22 -3.67 -2.03 -11.73
C GLU A 22 -4.47 -1.97 -10.41
N GLN A 23 -5.70 -1.48 -10.51
CA GLN A 23 -6.63 -1.36 -9.40
C GLN A 23 -6.87 -2.75 -8.81
N GLY A 24 -6.65 -2.86 -7.50
CA GLY A 24 -6.93 -4.10 -6.76
C GLY A 24 -5.78 -5.11 -6.73
N GLU A 25 -4.62 -4.84 -7.33
CA GLU A 25 -3.51 -5.81 -7.32
C GLU A 25 -2.96 -6.10 -5.91
N LEU A 26 -3.13 -5.15 -4.98
CA LEU A 26 -2.78 -5.38 -3.59
C LEU A 26 -3.86 -6.17 -2.84
N ASP A 27 -5.07 -6.31 -3.37
CA ASP A 27 -6.15 -7.01 -2.68
C ASP A 27 -5.78 -8.47 -2.37
N GLY A 28 -6.14 -8.92 -1.18
CA GLY A 28 -5.78 -10.24 -0.65
C GLY A 28 -4.35 -10.33 -0.12
N LYS A 29 -3.59 -9.22 -0.13
CA LYS A 29 -2.23 -9.16 0.44
C LYS A 29 -2.20 -8.42 1.75
N GLY A 30 -1.21 -8.78 2.56
CA GLY A 30 -0.81 -8.04 3.75
C GLY A 30 0.58 -7.43 3.59
N LEU A 31 0.83 -6.33 4.30
CA LEU A 31 2.15 -5.75 4.51
C LEU A 31 2.51 -5.75 5.99
N VAL A 32 3.75 -6.08 6.28
CA VAL A 32 4.37 -5.79 7.57
C VAL A 32 5.49 -4.78 7.38
N CYS A 33 5.42 -3.65 8.09
CA CYS A 33 6.28 -2.49 7.89
C CYS A 33 7.02 -2.14 9.18
N ARG A 34 8.32 -1.88 9.08
CA ARG A 34 9.18 -1.46 10.20
C ARG A 34 9.84 -0.14 9.87
N ARG A 35 10.00 0.75 10.85
CA ARG A 35 10.69 2.03 10.62
C ARG A 35 12.12 1.78 10.17
N SER A 36 12.50 2.36 9.05
CA SER A 36 13.83 2.15 8.45
C SER A 36 14.95 2.81 9.25
N ASP A 37 14.63 3.84 10.04
CA ASP A 37 15.57 4.61 10.86
C ASP A 37 15.65 4.13 12.32
N MET A 38 14.90 3.09 12.69
CA MET A 38 14.86 2.56 14.06
C MET A 38 15.00 1.04 14.07
N TYR A 39 16.14 0.55 14.57
CA TYR A 39 16.46 -0.87 14.65
C TYR A 39 15.42 -1.68 15.46
N PHE A 40 14.95 -1.14 16.59
CA PHE A 40 13.88 -1.73 17.39
C PHE A 40 12.57 -0.97 17.22
N SER A 41 11.98 -1.05 16.02
CA SER A 41 10.64 -0.54 15.77
C SER A 41 9.59 -1.64 15.87
N ARG A 42 8.44 -1.30 16.46
CA ARG A 42 7.28 -2.21 16.45
C ARG A 42 6.74 -2.27 15.02
N PRO A 43 6.46 -3.46 14.48
CA PRO A 43 5.91 -3.58 13.14
C PRO A 43 4.49 -3.00 13.07
N TYR A 44 4.23 -2.32 11.97
CA TYR A 44 2.91 -1.89 11.49
C TYR A 44 2.41 -2.92 10.48
N TYR A 45 1.10 -3.16 10.49
CA TYR A 45 0.48 -4.19 9.66
C TYR A 45 -0.58 -3.55 8.77
N PHE A 46 -0.63 -3.86 7.49
CA PHE A 46 -1.69 -3.38 6.61
C PHE A 46 -2.30 -4.56 5.87
N VAL A 47 -3.62 -4.59 5.74
CA VAL A 47 -4.34 -5.62 4.96
C VAL A 47 -5.10 -4.93 3.86
N PHE A 48 -4.94 -5.40 2.63
CA PHE A 48 -5.62 -4.86 1.46
C PHE A 48 -6.76 -5.79 1.05
N GLU A 49 -7.95 -5.25 0.93
CA GLU A 49 -9.15 -5.99 0.58
C GLU A 49 -10.17 -5.07 -0.11
N ASN A 50 -10.69 -5.50 -1.26
CA ASN A 50 -11.73 -4.78 -2.00
C ASN A 50 -11.39 -3.29 -2.23
N GLN A 51 -10.16 -3.01 -2.70
CA GLN A 51 -9.62 -1.67 -2.93
C GLN A 51 -9.54 -0.79 -1.66
N ARG A 52 -9.62 -1.40 -0.49
CA ARG A 52 -9.47 -0.76 0.81
C ARG A 52 -8.22 -1.30 1.48
N VAL A 53 -7.64 -0.48 2.35
CA VAL A 53 -6.55 -0.88 3.22
C VAL A 53 -6.97 -0.67 4.66
N LEU A 54 -6.77 -1.72 5.45
CA LEU A 54 -7.03 -1.79 6.87
C LEU A 54 -5.68 -1.71 7.59
N GLY A 55 -5.46 -0.65 8.35
CA GLY A 55 -4.26 -0.46 9.17
C GLY A 55 -4.61 -0.30 10.66
N PRO A 56 -3.74 -0.71 11.59
CA PRO A 56 -4.00 -0.60 13.02
C PRO A 56 -3.95 0.87 13.45
N TRP A 57 -5.02 1.35 14.08
CA TRP A 57 -4.93 2.48 15.00
C TRP A 57 -4.46 1.95 16.35
N VAL A 58 -3.15 2.03 16.59
CA VAL A 58 -2.54 1.66 17.88
C VAL A 58 -2.65 2.83 18.86
N THR A 59 -3.40 2.63 19.95
CA THR A 59 -3.40 3.60 21.07
C THR A 59 -2.15 3.42 21.91
N ILE A 60 -1.52 4.52 22.32
CA ILE A 60 -0.23 4.58 23.05
C ILE A 60 -0.29 3.90 24.45
N ASP A 61 -1.48 3.52 24.91
CA ASP A 61 -1.70 2.84 26.19
C ASP A 61 -0.94 1.50 26.27
N ILE A 62 -0.43 1.15 27.46
CA ILE A 62 0.08 -0.19 27.77
C ILE A 62 -1.06 -1.00 28.44
N PRO A 63 -1.44 -2.19 27.93
CA PRO A 63 -0.98 -2.81 26.69
C PRO A 63 -1.56 -2.12 25.45
N LEU A 64 -0.74 -2.03 24.38
CA LEU A 64 -1.15 -1.48 23.08
C LEU A 64 -2.31 -2.32 22.53
N ARG A 65 -3.52 -1.78 22.60
CA ARG A 65 -4.72 -2.39 22.01
C ARG A 65 -4.90 -1.87 20.60
N ILE A 66 -5.09 -2.77 19.62
CA ILE A 66 -5.69 -2.39 18.34
C ILE A 66 -7.14 -2.03 18.66
N ARG A 67 -7.44 -0.74 18.83
CA ARG A 67 -8.79 -0.30 19.19
C ARG A 67 -9.71 -0.30 17.98
N LYS A 68 -9.18 0.07 16.81
CA LYS A 68 -9.90 0.16 15.53
C LYS A 68 -8.94 -0.11 14.37
N LEU A 69 -9.41 -0.82 13.36
CA LEU A 69 -8.78 -0.79 12.04
C LEU A 69 -9.23 0.51 11.39
N GLN A 70 -8.27 1.36 11.02
CA GLN A 70 -8.57 2.46 10.11
C GLN A 70 -8.68 1.86 8.72
N GLU A 71 -9.83 2.10 8.11
CA GLU A 71 -10.10 1.74 6.74
C GLU A 71 -9.90 2.97 5.86
N SER A 72 -9.25 2.80 4.72
CA SER A 72 -9.14 3.84 3.71
C SER A 72 -9.16 3.22 2.33
N LYS A 73 -9.77 3.91 1.37
CA LYS A 73 -9.61 3.53 -0.03
C LYS A 73 -8.16 3.77 -0.42
N TYR A 74 -7.54 2.80 -1.08
CA TYR A 74 -6.23 3.00 -1.69
C TYR A 74 -6.38 3.15 -3.20
N GLN A 75 -5.41 3.83 -3.80
CA GLN A 75 -5.30 3.99 -5.25
C GLN A 75 -3.91 3.51 -5.67
N THR A 76 -3.81 3.09 -6.92
CA THR A 76 -2.59 2.51 -7.48
C THR A 76 -2.23 3.21 -8.77
N THR A 77 -0.93 3.44 -8.94
CA THR A 77 -0.31 3.66 -10.24
C THR A 77 0.58 2.46 -10.55
N VAL A 78 1.30 2.54 -11.68
CA VAL A 78 2.30 1.53 -12.06
C VAL A 78 3.40 1.38 -11.00
N SER A 79 3.76 2.45 -10.29
CA SER A 79 4.91 2.44 -9.37
C SER A 79 4.55 2.58 -7.90
N VAL A 80 3.37 3.12 -7.58
CA VAL A 80 3.00 3.42 -6.19
C VAL A 80 1.59 3.00 -5.85
N ALA A 81 1.38 2.65 -4.59
CA ALA A 81 0.06 2.60 -3.97
C ALA A 81 -0.03 3.69 -2.89
N PHE A 82 -1.14 4.40 -2.79
CA PHE A 82 -1.28 5.47 -1.81
C PHE A 82 -2.65 5.47 -1.14
N TRP A 83 -2.67 5.80 0.14
CA TRP A 83 -3.87 5.85 0.99
C TRP A 83 -3.59 6.75 2.20
N LEU A 84 -4.54 7.54 2.68
CA LEU A 84 -4.49 8.26 3.97
C LEU A 84 -3.09 8.79 4.39
N GLY A 85 -2.44 9.59 3.54
CA GLY A 85 -1.11 10.17 3.83
C GLY A 85 0.07 9.20 3.74
N TYR A 86 -0.15 7.96 3.34
CA TYR A 86 0.85 6.96 3.03
C TYR A 86 1.08 6.83 1.52
N THR A 87 2.33 6.57 1.16
CA THR A 87 2.75 6.22 -0.20
C THR A 87 3.69 5.02 -0.13
N LEU A 88 3.28 3.91 -0.73
CA LEU A 88 4.06 2.69 -0.88
C LEU A 88 4.66 2.63 -2.28
N TRP A 89 5.99 2.59 -2.35
CA TRP A 89 6.72 2.27 -3.57
C TRP A 89 6.69 0.76 -3.79
N ARG A 90 6.06 0.31 -4.87
CA ARG A 90 5.73 -1.10 -5.12
C ARG A 90 6.96 -1.97 -5.43
N ASP A 91 7.95 -1.38 -6.07
CA ASP A 91 9.21 -2.02 -6.47
C ASP A 91 10.13 -2.33 -5.28
N THR A 92 10.16 -1.42 -4.31
CA THR A 92 11.08 -1.46 -3.15
C THR A 92 10.37 -1.83 -1.85
N LEU A 93 9.04 -1.89 -1.85
CA LEU A 93 8.19 -2.01 -0.67
C LEU A 93 8.54 -0.97 0.42
N GLN A 94 8.96 0.22 -0.01
CA GLN A 94 9.22 1.33 0.88
C GLN A 94 7.93 2.11 1.09
N LEU A 95 7.50 2.22 2.34
CA LEU A 95 6.34 3.02 2.73
C LEU A 95 6.80 4.35 3.31
N GLU A 96 6.31 5.45 2.76
CA GLU A 96 6.46 6.78 3.32
C GLU A 96 5.14 7.22 3.97
N SER A 97 5.21 7.77 5.18
CA SER A 97 4.08 8.39 5.87
C SER A 97 4.33 9.88 6.02
N LEU A 98 3.38 10.70 5.58
CA LEU A 98 3.37 12.14 5.78
C LEU A 98 2.72 12.47 7.12
N ILE A 99 3.53 12.98 8.06
CA ILE A 99 3.06 13.50 9.35
C ILE A 99 3.09 15.03 9.27
N ASP A 100 1.93 15.64 9.57
CA ASP A 100 1.73 17.09 9.61
C ASP A 100 2.17 17.84 8.34
N GLY A 101 2.12 17.17 7.19
CA GLY A 101 2.45 17.75 5.87
C GLY A 101 3.93 18.03 5.61
N VAL A 102 4.82 17.80 6.58
CA VAL A 102 6.24 18.19 6.49
C VAL A 102 7.18 17.01 6.81
N SER A 103 6.83 16.18 7.79
CA SER A 103 7.71 15.08 8.22
C SER A 103 7.41 13.80 7.45
N ARG A 104 8.44 13.22 6.82
CA ARG A 104 8.34 11.91 6.17
C ARG A 104 8.98 10.83 7.04
N ILE A 105 8.18 9.93 7.59
CA ILE A 105 8.71 8.70 8.19
C ILE A 105 8.77 7.63 7.12
N ARG A 106 9.92 6.95 7.04
CA ARG A 106 10.14 5.83 6.12
C ARG A 106 10.06 4.51 6.84
N TYR A 107 9.40 3.56 6.20
CA TYR A 107 9.30 2.19 6.64
C TYR A 107 9.75 1.27 5.52
N SER A 108 10.44 0.20 5.89
CA SER A 108 10.74 -0.93 5.02
C SER A 108 9.67 -1.98 5.28
N CYS A 109 8.98 -2.40 4.22
CA CYS A 109 7.90 -3.37 4.32
C CYS A 109 8.23 -4.68 3.64
N GLU A 110 7.54 -5.73 4.07
CA GLU A 110 7.57 -7.05 3.48
C GLU A 110 6.13 -7.50 3.22
N MET A 111 5.92 -8.24 2.13
CA MET A 111 4.65 -8.89 1.85
C MET A 111 4.42 -10.02 2.85
N MET A 112 3.20 -10.12 3.37
CA MET A 112 2.81 -11.15 4.32
C MET A 112 1.41 -11.67 3.97
N ASP A 113 1.24 -13.00 4.00
CA ASP A 113 -0.11 -13.60 3.85
C ASP A 113 -1.01 -13.10 5.00
N PRO A 114 -2.24 -12.61 4.70
CA PRO A 114 -3.14 -12.09 5.72
C PRO A 114 -3.44 -13.06 6.87
N ARG A 115 -3.51 -14.37 6.63
CA ARG A 115 -3.73 -15.37 7.70
C ARG A 115 -2.53 -15.45 8.63
N HIS A 116 -1.31 -15.37 8.08
CA HIS A 116 -0.11 -15.27 8.92
C HIS A 116 -0.09 -13.98 9.74
N MET A 117 -0.67 -12.90 9.21
CA MET A 117 -0.82 -11.63 9.92
C MET A 117 -1.80 -11.73 11.08
N GLU A 118 -2.97 -12.34 10.88
CA GLU A 118 -3.94 -12.61 11.95
C GLU A 118 -3.31 -13.43 13.08
N ILE A 119 -2.58 -14.49 12.75
CA ILE A 119 -1.86 -15.32 13.73
C ILE A 119 -0.82 -14.48 14.49
N ALA A 120 -0.04 -13.64 13.79
CA ALA A 120 0.96 -12.79 14.42
C ALA A 120 0.34 -11.75 15.36
N LEU A 121 -0.80 -11.17 14.97
CA LEU A 121 -1.58 -10.24 15.79
C LEU A 121 -2.20 -10.94 17.01
N GLN A 122 -2.76 -12.13 16.83
CA GLN A 122 -3.35 -12.94 17.89
C GLN A 122 -2.32 -13.35 18.95
N LYS A 123 -1.17 -13.93 18.53
CA LYS A 123 -0.06 -14.28 19.43
C LYS A 123 0.42 -13.08 20.25
N LYS A 124 0.48 -11.90 19.64
CA LYS A 124 0.85 -10.66 20.32
C LYS A 124 -0.21 -10.25 21.34
N SER A 125 -1.50 -10.37 21.00
CA SER A 125 -2.59 -10.09 21.95
C SER A 125 -2.55 -11.04 23.15
N GLU A 126 -2.24 -12.32 22.96
CA GLU A 126 -2.16 -13.31 24.03
C GLU A 126 -0.98 -13.02 24.97
N LYS A 127 0.20 -12.75 24.40
CA LYS A 127 1.38 -12.35 25.18
C LYS A 127 1.14 -11.10 26.04
N LEU A 128 0.34 -10.16 25.55
CA LEU A 128 -0.02 -8.93 26.28
C LEU A 128 -1.08 -9.16 27.37
N LYS A 129 -1.83 -10.26 27.36
CA LYS A 129 -2.80 -10.62 28.41
C LYS A 129 -2.19 -11.44 29.55
N ALA A 130 -1.03 -12.08 29.29
CA ALA A 130 -0.34 -12.93 30.24
C ALA A 130 0.65 -12.18 31.16
N HIS A 131 0.66 -10.85 31.10
CA HIS A 131 1.42 -9.93 31.96
C HIS A 131 0.46 -8.88 32.52
#